data_AF-A0A959X0A7-F1
#
_entry.id   AF-A0A959X0A7-F1
#
_cell.length_a   1.000
_cell.length_b   1.000
_cell.length_c   1.000
_cell.angle_alpha   90.00
_cell.angle_beta   90.00
_cell.angle_gamma   90.00
#
_symmetry.space_group_name_H-M   'P 1'
#
loop_
_entity.id
_entity.type
_entity.pdbx_description
1 polymer ?
#
loop_
_entity_poly.entity_id
_entity_poly.type
_entity_poly.pdbx_seq_one_letter_code
_entity_poly.pdbx_strand_id
1 'polypeptide(L)'
;MSFTIEMSHPLGPASQQGGYGGPGVGGHQGPHWYIAFGMDLAAPAGTSVFAAFDAHLTKVQQHVPAADTGAVYGAQLFMRSPNDMMGAFYTHITGVPAALTVGSRVSRGDYLGRIYASGGISAHLHMALVEIIGGAPNGQYTGVNLYNSFLNTPGPWTVTFFQNGTPPSITAGGGGPTTIDLSSLRGVQQGLAALGFDPGPIDGINGPRTRAAVSAFQSQVMLMSPPTGSADPVTKAVLAAKLRLAGFVVVGA
;
A
#
# COMPACT_ATOMS: atom_id res chain seq x y z
N MET A 1 7.12 10.81 -25.04
CA MET A 1 6.03 9.90 -24.60
C MET A 1 5.85 10.11 -23.11
N SER A 2 4.64 10.05 -22.57
CA SER A 2 4.46 10.08 -21.12
C SER A 2 3.21 9.29 -20.74
N PHE A 3 3.12 8.92 -19.48
CA PHE A 3 1.92 8.33 -18.90
C PHE A 3 1.75 8.81 -17.46
N THR A 4 0.54 8.72 -16.95
CA THR A 4 0.22 9.06 -15.58
C THR A 4 -0.10 7.80 -14.78
N ILE A 5 0.24 7.83 -13.48
CA ILE A 5 -0.16 6.84 -12.50
C ILE A 5 -0.81 7.57 -11.34
N GLU A 6 -1.98 7.11 -10.95
CA GLU A 6 -2.61 7.57 -9.72
C GLU A 6 -1.99 6.88 -8.52
N MET A 7 -1.48 7.68 -7.58
CA MET A 7 -0.74 7.21 -6.42
C MET A 7 -1.35 7.70 -5.10
N SER A 8 -1.14 6.92 -4.05
CA SER A 8 -1.50 7.28 -2.66
C SER A 8 -0.40 6.83 -1.71
N HIS A 9 -0.39 7.42 -0.50
CA HIS A 9 0.55 7.03 0.54
C HIS A 9 0.33 5.56 0.95
N PRO A 10 1.37 4.70 0.99
CA PRO A 10 1.22 3.27 1.26
C PRO A 10 0.89 2.93 2.72
N LEU A 11 1.02 3.88 3.65
CA LEU A 11 0.73 3.68 5.08
C LEU A 11 -0.65 4.21 5.50
N GLY A 12 -1.48 4.61 4.53
CA GLY A 12 -2.79 5.20 4.77
C GLY A 12 -2.73 6.63 5.33
N PRO A 13 -3.90 7.24 5.63
CA PRO A 13 -4.01 8.64 6.04
C PRO A 13 -3.66 8.92 7.52
N ALA A 14 -3.53 7.89 8.36
CA ALA A 14 -3.47 8.04 9.83
C ALA A 14 -2.09 7.89 10.47
N SER A 15 -1.04 7.51 9.73
CA SER A 15 0.32 7.42 10.29
C SER A 15 0.92 8.81 10.40
N GLN A 16 1.51 9.19 11.53
CA GLN A 16 2.45 10.32 11.58
C GLN A 16 3.61 10.00 10.62
N GLN A 17 3.63 10.66 9.46
CA GLN A 17 4.50 10.29 8.33
C GLN A 17 5.89 10.91 8.52
N GLY A 18 6.71 10.28 9.36
CA GLY A 18 8.15 10.53 9.41
C GLY A 18 8.88 9.71 8.35
N GLY A 19 10.19 9.90 8.23
CA GLY A 19 11.03 9.03 7.42
C GLY A 19 12.41 8.87 8.03
N TYR A 20 13.06 7.73 7.74
CA TYR A 20 14.39 7.40 8.25
C TYR A 20 15.50 7.53 7.20
N GLY A 21 15.14 7.78 5.94
CA GLY A 21 16.10 7.98 4.86
C GLY A 21 15.45 7.87 3.48
N GLY A 22 15.91 8.70 2.54
CA GLY A 22 15.49 8.66 1.14
C GLY A 22 16.64 8.25 0.20
N PRO A 23 16.43 8.34 -1.12
CA PRO A 23 17.43 7.98 -2.11
C PRO A 23 18.78 8.68 -1.90
N GLY A 24 19.88 7.92 -1.95
CA GLY A 24 21.24 8.45 -1.79
C GLY A 24 21.61 8.89 -0.37
N VAL A 25 20.80 8.57 0.65
CA VAL A 25 21.05 8.95 2.06
C VAL A 25 21.25 7.69 2.91
N GLY A 26 22.24 7.72 3.82
CA GLY A 26 22.49 6.62 4.76
C GLY A 26 22.80 5.30 4.03
N GLY A 27 22.03 4.24 4.32
CA GLY A 27 22.17 2.92 3.71
C GLY A 27 21.67 2.82 2.26
N HIS A 28 20.99 3.85 1.74
CA HIS A 28 20.45 3.87 0.37
C HIS A 28 21.52 4.26 -0.65
N GLN A 29 22.49 3.39 -0.84
CA GLN A 29 23.62 3.57 -1.75
C GLN A 29 23.85 2.33 -2.63
N GLY A 30 24.69 2.48 -3.66
CA GLY A 30 25.14 1.37 -4.49
C GLY A 30 24.41 1.24 -5.84
N PRO A 31 24.70 0.16 -6.60
CA PRO A 31 24.27 0.06 -7.99
C PRO A 31 22.81 -0.39 -8.16
N HIS A 32 22.21 -0.97 -7.11
CA HIS A 32 20.86 -1.51 -7.18
C HIS A 32 19.83 -0.42 -6.90
N TRP A 33 18.98 -0.11 -7.88
CA TRP A 33 17.97 0.95 -7.75
C TRP A 33 17.05 0.73 -6.54
N TYR A 34 16.70 -0.52 -6.22
CA TYR A 34 15.81 -0.85 -5.10
C TYR A 34 16.47 -0.65 -3.73
N ILE A 35 17.77 -0.34 -3.68
CA ILE A 35 18.49 0.08 -2.47
C ILE A 35 18.79 1.58 -2.57
N ALA A 36 19.42 2.02 -3.67
CA ALA A 36 19.87 3.41 -3.85
C ALA A 36 18.72 4.42 -3.93
N PHE A 37 17.54 3.97 -4.38
CA PHE A 37 16.29 4.75 -4.40
C PHE A 37 15.27 4.26 -3.38
N GLY A 38 15.74 3.57 -2.34
CA GLY A 38 14.95 3.24 -1.17
C GLY A 38 14.39 4.48 -0.47
N MET A 39 13.17 4.35 0.01
CA MET A 39 12.46 5.34 0.81
C MET A 39 11.96 4.64 2.06
N ASP A 40 12.58 4.96 3.20
CA ASP A 40 12.22 4.40 4.49
C ASP A 40 11.16 5.27 5.14
N LEU A 41 9.89 4.87 4.97
CA LEU A 41 8.72 5.55 5.50
C LEU A 41 8.44 5.05 6.92
N ALA A 42 8.60 5.92 7.91
CA ALA A 42 8.53 5.54 9.32
C ALA A 42 7.07 5.35 9.78
N ALA A 43 6.78 4.22 10.41
CA ALA A 43 5.56 4.00 11.17
C ALA A 43 5.71 2.80 12.13
N PRO A 44 4.90 2.71 13.19
CA PRO A 44 4.98 1.62 14.16
C PRO A 44 4.85 0.23 13.53
N ALA A 45 5.50 -0.76 14.13
CA ALA A 45 5.27 -2.16 13.78
C ALA A 45 3.78 -2.52 13.89
N GLY A 46 3.28 -3.31 12.95
CA GLY A 46 1.85 -3.65 12.85
C GLY A 46 1.03 -2.65 12.03
N THR A 47 1.58 -1.51 11.63
CA THR A 47 0.90 -0.56 10.71
C THR A 47 0.60 -1.24 9.38
N SER A 48 -0.65 -1.14 8.91
CA SER A 48 -1.06 -1.70 7.62
C SER A 48 -0.36 -1.00 6.46
N VAL A 49 0.06 -1.79 5.48
CA VAL A 49 0.68 -1.33 4.23
C VAL A 49 -0.26 -1.64 3.07
N PHE A 50 -0.43 -0.67 2.19
CA PHE A 50 -1.34 -0.73 1.05
C PHE A 50 -0.59 -0.47 -0.26
N ALA A 51 -1.13 -1.02 -1.36
CA ALA A 51 -0.64 -0.75 -2.70
C ALA A 51 -0.77 0.74 -3.00
N ALA A 52 0.35 1.37 -3.38
CA ALA A 52 0.35 2.80 -3.63
C ALA A 52 -0.28 3.16 -4.98
N PHE A 53 -0.46 2.19 -5.89
CA PHE A 53 -1.01 2.36 -7.24
C PHE A 53 -1.59 1.02 -7.72
N ASP A 54 -2.39 1.05 -8.78
CA ASP A 54 -2.88 -0.16 -9.44
C ASP A 54 -1.71 -0.94 -10.05
N ALA A 55 -1.63 -2.24 -9.81
CA ALA A 55 -0.48 -3.03 -10.21
C ALA A 55 -0.81 -4.50 -10.44
N HIS A 56 0.15 -5.20 -11.04
CA HIS A 56 0.24 -6.65 -10.99
C HIS A 56 1.57 -7.09 -10.34
N LEU A 57 1.53 -8.16 -9.57
CA LEU A 57 2.67 -8.67 -8.82
C LEU A 57 3.59 -9.45 -9.75
N THR A 58 4.88 -9.16 -9.71
CA THR A 58 5.88 -9.77 -10.60
C THR A 58 7.04 -10.43 -9.86
N LYS A 59 7.18 -10.12 -8.57
CA LYS A 59 7.91 -10.93 -7.58
C LYS A 59 7.12 -10.96 -6.28
N VAL A 60 7.01 -12.13 -5.68
CA VAL A 60 6.45 -12.33 -4.34
C VAL A 60 7.35 -13.28 -3.57
N GLN A 61 7.95 -12.79 -2.50
CA GLN A 61 8.63 -13.61 -1.51
C GLN A 61 7.92 -13.39 -0.17
N GLN A 62 7.26 -14.44 0.32
CA GLN A 62 6.59 -14.42 1.61
C GLN A 62 7.62 -14.29 2.75
N HIS A 63 7.19 -13.71 3.86
CA HIS A 63 8.05 -13.54 5.03
C HIS A 63 8.34 -14.89 5.68
N VAL A 64 9.62 -15.23 5.81
CA VAL A 64 10.11 -16.42 6.52
C VAL A 64 11.04 -15.93 7.63
N PRO A 65 10.60 -15.84 8.90
CA PRO A 65 11.38 -15.22 9.97
C PRO A 65 12.76 -15.85 10.18
N ALA A 66 12.90 -17.15 9.93
CA ALA A 66 14.19 -17.86 10.04
C ALA A 66 15.22 -17.43 8.97
N ALA A 67 14.80 -16.72 7.93
CA ALA A 67 15.65 -16.21 6.86
C ALA A 67 16.02 -14.72 7.06
N ASP A 68 15.53 -14.06 8.11
CA ASP A 68 15.86 -12.67 8.40
C ASP A 68 17.32 -12.54 8.82
N THR A 69 18.06 -11.63 8.20
CA THR A 69 19.48 -11.37 8.49
C THR A 69 19.79 -9.87 8.41
N GLY A 70 20.10 -9.25 9.55
CA GLY A 70 20.46 -7.85 9.62
C GLY A 70 19.42 -6.94 8.97
N ALA A 71 19.80 -6.23 7.90
CA ALA A 71 18.91 -5.34 7.15
C ALA A 71 18.05 -6.05 6.09
N VAL A 72 18.20 -7.36 5.87
CA VAL A 72 17.36 -8.12 4.94
C VAL A 72 16.37 -8.95 5.76
N TYR A 73 15.13 -8.49 5.84
CA TYR A 73 14.08 -9.13 6.62
C TYR A 73 12.68 -8.78 6.11
N GLY A 74 11.70 -9.60 6.48
CA GLY A 74 10.32 -9.44 6.02
C GLY A 74 10.06 -10.04 4.63
N ALA A 75 8.83 -9.92 4.18
CA ALA A 75 8.42 -10.26 2.83
C ALA A 75 8.96 -9.22 1.83
N GLN A 76 9.17 -9.65 0.60
CA GLN A 76 9.65 -8.82 -0.50
C GLN A 76 8.70 -8.91 -1.70
N LEU A 77 8.12 -7.78 -2.10
CA LEU A 77 7.20 -7.69 -3.22
C LEU A 77 7.79 -6.77 -4.29
N PHE A 78 7.71 -7.16 -5.55
CA PHE A 78 7.91 -6.26 -6.68
C PHE A 78 6.68 -6.28 -7.57
N MET A 79 6.08 -5.10 -7.79
CA MET A 79 4.83 -4.95 -8.54
C MET A 79 5.02 -3.93 -9.64
N ARG A 80 4.41 -4.17 -10.81
CA ARG A 80 4.50 -3.31 -11.98
C ARG A 80 3.15 -2.68 -12.29
N SER A 81 3.17 -1.44 -12.76
CA SER A 81 1.98 -0.75 -13.27
C SER A 81 1.34 -1.55 -14.41
N PRO A 82 0.05 -1.33 -14.74
CA PRO A 82 -0.64 -2.14 -15.75
C PRO A 82 -0.02 -2.04 -17.15
N ASN A 83 0.72 -0.96 -17.42
CA ASN A 83 1.45 -0.74 -18.67
C ASN A 83 2.91 -1.20 -18.63
N ASP A 84 3.37 -1.81 -17.53
CA ASP A 84 4.74 -2.33 -17.37
C ASP A 84 5.87 -1.28 -17.48
N MET A 85 5.54 0.01 -17.41
CA MET A 85 6.50 1.12 -17.54
C MET A 85 6.92 1.74 -16.20
N MET A 86 6.40 1.24 -15.08
CA MET A 86 6.75 1.65 -13.73
C MET A 86 6.64 0.46 -12.77
N GLY A 87 7.44 0.43 -11.72
CA GLY A 87 7.32 -0.57 -10.68
C GLY A 87 7.70 -0.06 -9.29
N ALA A 88 7.35 -0.86 -8.30
CA ALA A 88 7.64 -0.58 -6.91
C ALA A 88 8.06 -1.84 -6.16
N PHE A 89 9.12 -1.70 -5.37
CA PHE A 89 9.60 -2.69 -4.42
C PHE A 89 9.10 -2.34 -3.03
N TYR A 90 8.58 -3.33 -2.30
CA TYR A 90 8.13 -3.22 -0.91
C TYR A 90 8.81 -4.30 -0.08
N THR A 91 9.39 -3.93 1.07
CA THR A 91 9.97 -4.88 2.03
C THR A 91 9.78 -4.42 3.48
N HIS A 92 10.28 -5.21 4.44
CA HIS A 92 10.11 -5.01 5.88
C HIS A 92 8.65 -5.12 6.33
N ILE A 93 7.87 -5.92 5.61
CA ILE A 93 6.48 -6.22 5.95
C ILE A 93 6.30 -7.69 6.27
N THR A 94 5.29 -8.01 7.06
CA THR A 94 4.85 -9.37 7.38
C THR A 94 3.35 -9.51 7.12
N GLY A 95 2.85 -10.75 7.15
CA GLY A 95 1.43 -11.03 6.97
C GLY A 95 0.89 -10.68 5.59
N VAL A 96 1.75 -10.71 4.56
CA VAL A 96 1.31 -10.61 3.16
C VAL A 96 0.28 -11.73 2.91
N PRO A 97 -0.91 -11.41 2.37
CA PRO A 97 -1.91 -12.43 2.11
C PRO A 97 -1.36 -13.56 1.24
N ALA A 98 -1.56 -14.82 1.65
CA ALA A 98 -1.05 -15.99 0.91
C ALA A 98 -1.64 -16.11 -0.51
N ALA A 99 -2.79 -15.50 -0.76
CA ALA A 99 -3.42 -15.44 -2.07
C ALA A 99 -2.71 -14.48 -3.04
N LEU A 100 -1.89 -13.55 -2.55
CA LEU A 100 -1.05 -12.70 -3.40
C LEU A 100 0.14 -13.52 -3.89
N THR A 101 0.15 -13.79 -5.18
CA THR A 101 1.18 -14.55 -5.89
C THR A 101 1.62 -13.78 -7.14
N VAL A 102 2.66 -14.25 -7.84
CA VAL A 102 3.05 -13.66 -9.12
C VAL A 102 1.88 -13.74 -10.10
N GLY A 103 1.55 -12.62 -10.75
CA GLY A 103 0.41 -12.46 -11.64
C GLY A 103 -0.87 -11.95 -10.96
N SER A 104 -0.95 -11.98 -9.62
CA SER A 104 -2.06 -11.34 -8.90
C SER A 104 -2.16 -9.86 -9.25
N ARG A 105 -3.38 -9.34 -9.37
CA ARG A 105 -3.65 -7.90 -9.55
C ARG A 105 -4.06 -7.29 -8.22
N VAL A 106 -3.62 -6.07 -7.99
CA VAL A 106 -4.01 -5.24 -6.86
C VAL A 106 -4.40 -3.86 -7.36
N SER A 107 -5.39 -3.28 -6.71
CA SER A 107 -5.76 -1.87 -6.90
C SER A 107 -5.06 -0.99 -5.86
N ARG A 108 -4.85 0.27 -6.19
CA ARG A 108 -4.40 1.28 -5.22
C ARG A 108 -5.28 1.24 -3.97
N GLY A 109 -4.66 1.12 -2.81
CA GLY A 109 -5.36 0.96 -1.53
C GLY A 109 -5.63 -0.49 -1.11
N ASP A 110 -5.30 -1.49 -1.95
CA ASP A 110 -5.35 -2.89 -1.52
C ASP A 110 -4.27 -3.18 -0.47
N TYR A 111 -4.65 -3.93 0.56
CA TYR A 111 -3.77 -4.35 1.63
C TYR A 111 -2.69 -5.32 1.13
N LEU A 112 -1.44 -5.02 1.47
CA LEU A 112 -0.27 -5.80 1.11
C LEU A 112 0.36 -6.52 2.32
N GLY A 113 0.11 -6.06 3.54
CA GLY A 113 0.73 -6.61 4.74
C GLY A 113 0.82 -5.58 5.85
N ARG A 114 1.69 -5.81 6.83
CA ARG A 114 1.97 -4.87 7.93
C ARG A 114 3.45 -4.65 8.11
N ILE A 115 3.85 -3.46 8.54
CA ILE A 115 5.23 -3.19 8.95
C ILE A 115 5.65 -4.21 10.00
N TYR A 116 6.83 -4.78 9.79
CA TYR A 116 7.49 -5.69 10.70
C TYR A 116 8.78 -5.03 11.21
N ALA A 117 9.12 -5.26 12.47
CA ALA A 117 10.35 -4.78 13.07
C ALA A 117 11.23 -5.97 13.40
N SER A 118 12.51 -5.89 13.03
CA SER A 118 13.50 -6.94 13.29
C SER A 118 14.89 -6.33 13.42
N GLY A 119 15.82 -7.06 14.03
CA GLY A 119 17.24 -6.73 14.01
C GLY A 119 17.65 -5.41 14.67
N GLY A 120 16.84 -4.85 15.57
CA GLY A 120 17.12 -3.57 16.23
C GLY A 120 16.98 -2.34 15.32
N ILE A 121 16.47 -2.51 14.11
CA ILE A 121 16.18 -1.43 13.17
C ILE A 121 14.81 -0.85 13.51
N SER A 122 14.71 0.48 13.60
CA SER A 122 13.43 1.16 13.84
C SER A 122 12.40 0.77 12.78
N ALA A 123 11.18 0.47 13.21
CA ALA A 123 10.11 -0.02 12.34
C ALA A 123 9.78 0.98 11.21
N HIS A 124 9.83 0.51 9.97
CA HIS A 124 9.50 1.31 8.79
C HIS A 124 9.07 0.42 7.63
N LEU A 125 8.46 1.03 6.62
CA LEU A 125 8.34 0.45 5.29
C LEU A 125 9.53 0.91 4.45
N HIS A 126 10.29 -0.02 3.89
CA HIS A 126 11.23 0.30 2.82
C HIS A 126 10.52 0.12 1.48
N MET A 127 10.35 1.23 0.75
CA MET A 127 9.73 1.26 -0.56
C MET A 127 10.68 1.90 -1.58
N ALA A 128 10.86 1.28 -2.75
CA ALA A 128 11.63 1.89 -3.84
C ALA A 128 10.79 1.93 -5.11
N LEU A 129 10.87 3.02 -5.86
CA LEU A 129 10.17 3.19 -7.13
C LEU A 129 11.16 3.13 -8.31
N VAL A 130 10.67 2.64 -9.44
CA VAL A 130 11.43 2.59 -10.68
C VAL A 130 10.55 2.94 -11.87
N GLU A 131 11.07 3.78 -12.76
CA GLU A 131 10.56 3.90 -14.13
C GLU A 131 11.25 2.86 -15.01
N ILE A 132 10.47 2.16 -15.84
CA ILE A 132 10.97 1.18 -16.79
C ILE A 132 10.82 1.80 -18.18
N ILE A 133 11.87 2.48 -18.65
CA ILE A 133 11.87 3.21 -19.93
C ILE A 133 11.80 2.22 -21.08
N GLY A 134 10.76 2.34 -21.91
CA GLY A 134 10.46 1.38 -22.98
C GLY A 134 9.62 0.19 -22.52
N GLY A 135 9.28 0.11 -21.22
CA GLY A 135 8.47 -0.95 -20.63
C GLY A 135 9.22 -2.28 -20.45
N ALA A 136 8.73 -3.10 -19.52
CA ALA A 136 9.24 -4.46 -19.32
C ALA A 136 8.93 -5.36 -20.55
N PRO A 137 9.71 -6.43 -20.78
CA PRO A 137 10.84 -6.91 -19.98
C PRO A 137 12.20 -6.26 -20.33
N ASN A 138 12.28 -5.55 -21.46
CA ASN A 138 13.56 -5.10 -22.02
C ASN A 138 13.91 -3.64 -21.71
N GLY A 139 13.03 -2.93 -21.00
CA GLY A 139 13.20 -1.52 -20.71
C GLY A 139 14.33 -1.24 -19.72
N GLN A 140 14.83 0.00 -19.76
CA GLN A 140 15.85 0.47 -18.85
C GLN A 140 15.22 0.88 -17.51
N TYR A 141 15.78 0.37 -16.41
CA TYR A 141 15.30 0.65 -15.06
C TYR A 141 15.99 1.90 -14.52
N THR A 142 15.21 2.95 -14.25
CA THR A 142 15.67 4.22 -13.70
C THR A 142 14.99 4.46 -12.37
N GLY A 143 15.77 4.54 -11.29
CA GLY A 143 15.24 4.77 -9.94
C GLY A 143 14.49 6.09 -9.84
N VAL A 144 13.43 6.10 -9.05
CA VAL A 144 12.51 7.24 -8.92
C VAL A 144 12.51 7.73 -7.48
N ASN A 145 12.78 9.02 -7.29
CA ASN A 145 12.77 9.67 -5.99
C ASN A 145 11.49 10.47 -5.79
N LEU A 146 10.56 9.94 -4.99
CA LEU A 146 9.36 10.65 -4.53
C LEU A 146 9.34 10.82 -3.00
N TYR A 147 10.49 10.71 -2.34
CA TYR A 147 10.56 10.61 -0.87
C TYR A 147 9.90 11.81 -0.17
N ASN A 148 10.28 13.02 -0.57
CA ASN A 148 9.71 14.25 0.01
C ASN A 148 8.20 14.38 -0.26
N SER A 149 7.71 13.81 -1.37
CA SER A 149 6.29 13.84 -1.69
C SER A 149 5.50 12.89 -0.80
N PHE A 150 6.03 11.69 -0.55
CA PHE A 150 5.44 10.78 0.45
C PHE A 150 5.43 11.40 1.85
N LEU A 151 6.44 12.16 2.24
CA LEU A 151 6.47 12.76 3.58
C LEU A 151 5.60 14.01 3.73
N ASN A 152 5.53 14.86 2.71
CA ASN A 152 5.06 16.25 2.90
C ASN A 152 3.83 16.62 2.07
N THR A 153 3.44 15.79 1.08
CA THR A 153 2.32 16.13 0.21
C THR A 153 1.11 15.30 0.62
N PRO A 154 -0.01 15.87 1.07
CA PRO A 154 -1.22 15.07 1.29
C PRO A 154 -1.68 14.42 -0.02
N GLY A 155 -1.86 13.11 -0.03
CA GLY A 155 -2.39 12.36 -1.18
C GLY A 155 -3.91 12.39 -1.28
N PRO A 156 -4.50 11.83 -2.36
CA PRO A 156 -3.84 11.19 -3.51
C PRO A 156 -3.18 12.18 -4.50
N TRP A 157 -2.27 11.64 -5.34
CA TRP A 157 -1.56 12.41 -6.37
C TRP A 157 -1.60 11.71 -7.72
N THR A 158 -1.51 12.49 -8.79
CA THR A 158 -1.14 11.98 -10.12
C THR A 158 0.36 12.13 -10.32
N VAL A 159 1.03 11.08 -10.73
CA VAL A 159 2.46 11.09 -11.05
C VAL A 159 2.64 10.89 -12.55
N THR A 160 3.32 11.83 -13.20
CA THR A 160 3.62 11.77 -14.65
C THR A 160 5.03 11.25 -14.87
N PHE A 161 5.15 10.17 -15.62
CA PHE A 161 6.41 9.55 -16.04
C PHE A 161 6.68 9.86 -17.52
N PHE A 162 7.92 10.22 -17.87
CA PHE A 162 8.27 10.83 -19.17
C PHE A 162 8.99 9.89 -20.15
N GLN A 163 9.27 8.65 -19.75
CA GLN A 163 9.89 7.61 -20.60
C GLN A 163 11.17 8.08 -21.31
N ASN A 164 11.93 8.98 -20.67
CA ASN A 164 13.15 9.56 -21.23
C ASN A 164 14.24 9.81 -20.16
N GLY A 165 14.05 9.30 -18.94
CA GLY A 165 14.98 9.46 -17.81
C GLY A 165 14.84 10.78 -17.06
N THR A 166 13.94 11.68 -17.49
CA THR A 166 13.58 12.87 -16.71
C THR A 166 12.83 12.42 -15.46
N PRO A 167 13.16 12.95 -14.25
CA PRO A 167 12.42 12.64 -13.04
C PRO A 167 10.91 12.90 -13.22
N PRO A 168 10.05 12.05 -12.63
CA PRO A 168 8.61 12.24 -12.76
C PRO A 168 8.13 13.52 -12.08
N SER A 169 7.01 14.07 -12.56
CA SER A 169 6.35 15.21 -11.93
C SER A 169 5.11 14.77 -11.16
N ILE A 170 4.77 15.51 -10.10
CA ILE A 170 3.60 15.24 -9.26
C ILE A 170 2.60 16.38 -9.40
N THR A 171 1.33 16.03 -9.56
CA THR A 171 0.21 16.94 -9.45
C THR A 171 -0.65 16.52 -8.25
N ALA A 172 -0.62 17.34 -7.19
CA ALA A 172 -1.45 17.13 -6.00
C ALA A 172 -2.93 17.30 -6.34
N GLY A 173 -3.79 16.44 -5.80
CA GLY A 173 -5.23 16.47 -6.07
C GLY A 173 -5.65 15.98 -7.46
N GLY A 174 -4.70 15.51 -8.29
CA GLY A 174 -4.98 14.93 -9.60
C GLY A 174 -5.46 13.47 -9.55
N GLY A 175 -5.13 12.75 -8.48
CA GLY A 175 -5.63 11.40 -8.28
C GLY A 175 -7.04 11.46 -7.80
N GLY A 176 -7.99 11.08 -8.66
CA GLY A 176 -9.35 10.83 -8.24
C GLY A 176 -9.34 10.06 -6.90
N PRO A 177 -10.25 10.38 -5.97
CA PRO A 177 -10.26 9.79 -4.64
C PRO A 177 -10.20 8.26 -4.73
N THR A 178 -9.49 7.60 -3.81
CA THR A 178 -9.46 6.13 -3.72
C THR A 178 -10.89 5.64 -3.55
N THR A 179 -11.48 5.11 -4.63
CA THR A 179 -12.86 4.64 -4.64
C THR A 179 -12.93 3.29 -3.97
N ILE A 180 -13.62 3.21 -2.83
CA ILE A 180 -13.95 1.96 -2.16
C ILE A 180 -15.38 1.58 -2.55
N ASP A 181 -15.54 0.40 -3.16
CA ASP A 181 -16.84 -0.13 -3.57
C ASP A 181 -17.40 -1.13 -2.55
N LEU A 182 -18.29 -0.63 -1.68
CA LEU A 182 -18.92 -1.43 -0.63
C LEU A 182 -20.02 -2.38 -1.13
N SER A 183 -20.28 -2.42 -2.44
CA SER A 183 -21.18 -3.44 -3.02
C SER A 183 -20.58 -4.84 -2.90
N SER A 184 -19.24 -4.95 -2.84
CA SER A 184 -18.50 -6.19 -2.71
C SER A 184 -17.94 -6.41 -1.29
N LEU A 185 -17.79 -7.68 -0.87
CA LEU A 185 -17.11 -8.00 0.39
C LEU A 185 -15.64 -7.57 0.36
N ARG A 186 -15.00 -7.62 -0.80
CA ARG A 186 -13.63 -7.12 -0.97
C ARG A 186 -13.54 -5.64 -0.60
N GLY A 187 -14.48 -4.82 -1.07
CA GLY A 187 -14.53 -3.40 -0.72
C GLY A 187 -14.86 -3.14 0.74
N VAL A 188 -15.70 -3.98 1.37
CA VAL A 188 -15.89 -3.93 2.84
C VAL A 188 -14.57 -4.22 3.57
N GLN A 189 -13.82 -5.24 3.16
CA GLN A 189 -12.52 -5.55 3.75
C GLN A 189 -11.52 -4.40 3.52
N GLN A 190 -11.45 -3.81 2.32
CA GLN A 190 -10.66 -2.60 2.04
C GLN A 190 -11.03 -1.44 2.98
N GLY A 191 -12.33 -1.18 3.12
CA GLY A 191 -12.85 -0.13 3.99
C GLY A 191 -12.48 -0.32 5.46
N LEU A 192 -12.66 -1.55 5.97
CA LEU A 192 -12.28 -1.89 7.34
C LEU A 192 -10.78 -1.73 7.56
N ALA A 193 -9.95 -2.25 6.64
CA ALA A 193 -8.50 -2.12 6.71
C ALA A 193 -8.04 -0.65 6.66
N ALA A 194 -8.65 0.16 5.79
CA ALA A 194 -8.37 1.58 5.66
C ALA A 194 -8.69 2.38 6.94
N LEU A 195 -9.68 1.93 7.73
CA LEU A 195 -10.02 2.49 9.03
C LEU A 195 -9.27 1.84 10.20
N GLY A 196 -8.29 0.97 9.94
CA GLY A 196 -7.44 0.36 10.95
C GLY A 196 -7.99 -0.94 11.58
N PHE A 197 -9.10 -1.48 11.08
CA PHE A 197 -9.60 -2.79 11.49
C PHE A 197 -8.88 -3.92 10.72
N ASP A 198 -8.82 -5.12 11.30
CA ASP A 198 -8.10 -6.25 10.71
C ASP A 198 -9.06 -7.31 10.11
N PRO A 199 -9.51 -7.15 8.84
CA PRO A 199 -10.39 -8.13 8.20
C PRO A 199 -9.69 -9.43 7.82
N GLY A 200 -8.36 -9.53 8.00
CA GLY A 200 -7.53 -10.53 7.37
C GLY A 200 -7.23 -10.20 5.90
N PRO A 201 -7.01 -11.21 5.05
CA PRO A 201 -6.83 -11.02 3.62
C PRO A 201 -7.99 -10.24 2.98
N ILE A 202 -7.66 -9.34 2.04
CA ILE A 202 -8.63 -8.67 1.18
C ILE A 202 -8.88 -9.58 -0.03
N ASP A 203 -9.66 -10.62 0.19
CA ASP A 203 -9.91 -11.70 -0.76
C ASP A 203 -11.39 -11.80 -1.19
N GLY A 204 -12.28 -11.02 -0.58
CA GLY A 204 -13.73 -11.08 -0.80
C GLY A 204 -14.44 -12.22 -0.05
N ILE A 205 -13.73 -12.95 0.83
CA ILE A 205 -14.28 -14.08 1.57
C ILE A 205 -14.76 -13.61 2.95
N ASN A 206 -16.00 -13.95 3.31
CA ASN A 206 -16.53 -13.67 4.65
C ASN A 206 -15.98 -14.69 5.67
N GLY A 207 -14.69 -14.56 6.01
CA GLY A 207 -14.00 -15.44 6.97
C GLY A 207 -14.14 -15.00 8.44
N PRO A 208 -13.63 -15.80 9.40
CA PRO A 208 -13.66 -15.44 10.82
C PRO A 208 -13.02 -14.09 11.14
N ARG A 209 -11.89 -13.74 10.49
CA ARG A 209 -11.23 -12.44 10.67
C ARG A 209 -12.06 -11.28 10.11
N THR A 210 -12.70 -11.46 8.96
CA THR A 210 -13.60 -10.43 8.39
C THR A 210 -14.79 -10.19 9.31
N ARG A 211 -15.45 -11.25 9.80
CA ARG A 211 -16.53 -11.12 10.79
C ARG A 211 -16.07 -10.43 12.07
N ALA A 212 -14.89 -10.79 12.58
CA ALA A 212 -14.32 -10.14 13.77
C ALA A 212 -14.03 -8.65 13.55
N ALA A 213 -13.50 -8.28 12.37
CA ALA A 213 -13.28 -6.87 12.02
C ALA A 213 -14.59 -6.09 11.91
N VAL A 214 -15.62 -6.69 11.32
CA VAL A 214 -16.96 -6.11 11.28
C VAL A 214 -17.52 -5.95 12.69
N SER A 215 -17.42 -6.96 13.55
CA SER A 215 -17.87 -6.88 14.94
C SER A 215 -17.14 -5.80 15.72
N ALA A 216 -15.83 -5.68 15.53
CA ALA A 216 -15.01 -4.64 16.14
C ALA A 216 -15.43 -3.25 15.66
N PHE A 217 -15.62 -3.07 14.35
CA PHE A 217 -16.13 -1.82 13.78
C PHE A 217 -17.50 -1.44 14.35
N GLN A 218 -18.44 -2.39 14.38
CA GLN A 218 -19.77 -2.17 14.96
C GLN A 218 -19.68 -1.79 16.45
N SER A 219 -18.83 -2.46 17.22
CA SER A 219 -18.69 -2.17 18.65
C SER A 219 -18.02 -0.83 18.92
N GLN A 220 -16.93 -0.52 18.21
CA GLN A 220 -16.10 0.66 18.48
C GLN A 220 -16.63 1.93 17.81
N VAL A 221 -17.24 1.81 16.64
CA VAL A 221 -17.68 2.96 15.82
C VAL A 221 -19.18 3.17 15.91
N MET A 222 -19.96 2.09 15.87
CA MET A 222 -21.43 2.15 15.93
C MET A 222 -21.97 2.01 17.36
N LEU A 223 -21.10 1.72 18.35
CA LEU A 223 -21.46 1.46 19.74
C LEU A 223 -22.53 0.36 19.89
N MET A 224 -22.53 -0.60 18.96
CA MET A 224 -23.52 -1.67 18.88
C MET A 224 -23.19 -2.80 19.86
N SER A 225 -24.18 -3.25 20.64
CA SER A 225 -24.06 -4.39 21.54
C SER A 225 -25.35 -5.22 21.58
N PRO A 226 -25.32 -6.52 21.21
CA PRO A 226 -24.17 -7.24 20.66
C PRO A 226 -23.90 -6.83 19.20
N PRO A 227 -22.64 -6.81 18.75
CA PRO A 227 -22.33 -6.68 17.33
C PRO A 227 -22.79 -7.91 16.54
N THR A 228 -23.24 -7.72 15.30
CA THR A 228 -23.71 -8.82 14.43
C THR A 228 -22.58 -9.53 13.70
N GLY A 229 -21.44 -8.86 13.50
CA GLY A 229 -20.33 -9.38 12.69
C GLY A 229 -20.63 -9.50 11.20
N SER A 230 -21.78 -8.98 10.75
CA SER A 230 -22.24 -9.01 9.37
C SER A 230 -22.22 -7.62 8.77
N ALA A 231 -21.65 -7.47 7.58
CA ALA A 231 -21.60 -6.19 6.85
C ALA A 231 -22.94 -5.87 6.17
N ASP A 232 -23.99 -5.74 6.99
CA ASP A 232 -25.34 -5.37 6.57
C ASP A 232 -25.41 -3.93 6.03
N PRO A 233 -26.52 -3.53 5.37
CA PRO A 233 -26.63 -2.19 4.78
C PRO A 233 -26.39 -1.05 5.78
N VAL A 234 -26.78 -1.21 7.04
CA VAL A 234 -26.55 -0.20 8.09
C VAL A 234 -25.06 -0.08 8.40
N THR A 235 -24.37 -1.21 8.55
CA THR A 235 -22.92 -1.28 8.76
C THR A 235 -22.17 -0.67 7.58
N LYS A 236 -22.57 -0.99 6.34
CA LYS A 236 -21.96 -0.40 5.13
C LYS A 236 -22.19 1.10 5.05
N ALA A 237 -23.37 1.60 5.41
CA ALA A 237 -23.65 3.04 5.41
C ALA A 237 -22.76 3.80 6.41
N VAL A 238 -22.57 3.27 7.62
CA VAL A 238 -21.68 3.88 8.61
C VAL A 238 -20.21 3.77 8.19
N LEU A 239 -19.81 2.62 7.64
CA LEU A 239 -18.46 2.42 7.07
C LEU A 239 -18.19 3.45 5.97
N ALA A 240 -19.14 3.63 5.05
CA ALA A 240 -19.06 4.62 3.98
C ALA A 240 -18.93 6.04 4.52
N ALA A 241 -19.71 6.41 5.54
CA ALA A 241 -19.61 7.73 6.16
C ALA A 241 -18.23 7.97 6.78
N LYS A 242 -17.67 6.99 7.49
CA LYS A 242 -16.32 7.10 8.07
C LYS A 242 -15.22 7.15 7.02
N LEU A 243 -15.34 6.37 5.95
CA LEU A 243 -14.42 6.41 4.82
C LEU A 243 -14.47 7.75 4.10
N ARG A 244 -15.66 8.31 3.87
CA ARG A 244 -15.79 9.66 3.29
C ARG A 244 -15.16 10.74 4.18
N LEU A 245 -15.35 10.66 5.49
CA LEU A 245 -14.67 11.54 6.45
C LEU A 245 -13.14 11.36 6.44
N ALA A 246 -12.65 10.17 6.13
CA ALA A 246 -11.23 9.86 5.96
C ALA A 246 -10.70 10.18 4.56
N GLY A 247 -11.48 10.83 3.69
CA GLY A 247 -11.05 11.31 2.38
C GLY A 247 -11.21 10.31 1.22
N PHE A 248 -11.88 9.18 1.44
CA PHE A 248 -12.17 8.20 0.39
C PHE A 248 -13.44 8.55 -0.37
N VAL A 249 -13.48 8.25 -1.67
CA VAL A 249 -14.78 8.16 -2.38
C VAL A 249 -15.34 6.78 -2.16
N VAL A 250 -16.64 6.71 -1.90
CA VAL A 250 -17.31 5.46 -1.59
C VAL A 250 -18.52 5.30 -2.49
N VAL A 251 -18.59 4.16 -3.16
CA VAL A 251 -19.71 3.73 -4.02
C VAL A 251 -20.30 2.42 -3.47
N GLY A 252 -21.53 2.08 -3.88
CA GLY A 252 -22.15 0.79 -3.55
C GLY A 252 -22.50 0.55 -2.07
N ALA A 253 -22.57 1.62 -1.27
CA ALA A 253 -22.88 1.59 0.15
C ALA A 253 -24.38 1.49 0.45
#